data_AF-A0AAV8QTS2-F1
#
_entry.id   AF-A0AAV8QTS2-F1
#
_cell.length_a   1.000
_cell.length_b   1.000
_cell.length_c   1.000
_cell.angle_alpha   90.00
_cell.angle_beta   90.00
_cell.angle_gamma   90.00
#
_symmetry.space_group_name_H-M   'P 1'
#
loop_
_entity.id
_entity.type
_entity.pdbx_description
1 polymer ?
#
loop_
_entity_poly.entity_id
_entity_poly.type
_entity_poly.pdbx_seq_one_letter_code
_entity_poly.pdbx_strand_id
1 'polypeptide(L)'
;MIVNECSEREKNCDLPLLANGYCVVGASSIDRAFDSLVLLGNGVTIKGQTVTPYVLKSSELYPLVYAGDAVVPGTPGNVSGQCLPNSLDAKKVRGKIVVCLRGSGLRVAKGLEVKRAGGAAIILGNAVANGNEIPVDAHVLPGTAVSSDDAIAILKYINAARRPSSARTVLGVTPAPVMAAFSSRGPNRVEPNILKPDITAPGLNILAAWSESSSPTKLEDDHRSVKYNLYSGTSMSCPHVSAVAALLKSLHPDWSSSAIRSAMMTTAAVVNTRGAPLTDAAGQAAGPLELGSGHVRPNHASDPGLVYDASYEDYLLFACSSIGVQMDPSFPCPETSPSPSDLNYPSIAISDLNGSVTVRRTVTNVGPGATRYRVTVTEPTGVSVSISPGVLSFKRVGQKKSFSVTLKARGTPGKVYVAGSYTWSDGAHVVRSPIVVSVA
;
A
#
# COMPACT_ATOMS: atom_id res chain seq x y z
N MET A 1 1.35 -20.69 5.15
CA MET A 1 1.91 -19.34 4.93
C MET A 1 1.20 -18.38 5.84
N ILE A 2 1.93 -17.57 6.61
CA ILE A 2 1.33 -16.49 7.39
C ILE A 2 1.45 -15.21 6.54
N VAL A 3 0.29 -14.59 6.27
CA VAL A 3 0.19 -13.30 5.56
C VAL A 3 -0.01 -12.23 6.62
N ASN A 4 0.71 -11.13 6.50
CA ASN A 4 0.68 -10.05 7.48
C ASN A 4 0.66 -8.68 6.81
N GLU A 5 0.27 -7.67 7.57
CA GLU A 5 0.24 -6.29 7.12
C GLU A 5 1.41 -5.47 7.70
N CYS A 6 1.74 -4.33 7.09
CA CYS A 6 2.60 -3.33 7.71
C CYS A 6 2.01 -1.95 7.45
N SER A 7 1.45 -1.34 8.49
CA SER A 7 0.78 -0.03 8.45
C SER A 7 1.59 1.04 9.17
N GLU A 8 1.63 2.27 8.63
CA GLU A 8 2.28 3.40 9.32
C GLU A 8 1.55 3.73 10.64
N ARG A 9 0.25 3.43 10.72
CA ARG A 9 -0.57 3.70 11.91
C ARG A 9 -0.30 2.75 13.06
N GLU A 10 0.18 1.54 12.77
CA GLU A 10 0.34 0.52 13.81
C GLU A 10 1.64 0.67 14.58
N LYS A 11 2.62 1.46 14.10
CA LYS A 11 3.98 1.61 14.72
C LYS A 11 4.67 0.28 15.07
N ASN A 12 4.11 -0.86 14.65
CA ASN A 12 4.45 -2.20 15.10
C ASN A 12 5.13 -3.02 14.02
N CYS A 13 5.65 -2.41 12.95
CA CYS A 13 6.57 -3.15 12.07
C CYS A 13 7.92 -3.45 12.76
N ASP A 14 8.05 -3.22 14.07
CA ASP A 14 9.22 -3.54 14.88
C ASP A 14 9.09 -4.95 15.50
N LEU A 15 10.06 -5.80 15.11
CA LEU A 15 10.49 -7.10 15.66
C LEU A 15 9.72 -8.39 15.29
N PRO A 16 8.43 -8.66 15.62
CA PRO A 16 7.80 -9.91 15.19
C PRO A 16 7.38 -9.90 13.71
N LEU A 17 7.01 -8.74 13.18
CA LEU A 17 6.40 -8.57 11.84
C LEU A 17 7.41 -8.63 10.68
N LEU A 18 8.70 -8.51 10.99
CA LEU A 18 9.81 -8.65 10.04
C LEU A 18 10.40 -10.07 10.04
N ALA A 19 9.72 -11.05 10.67
CA ALA A 19 10.07 -12.44 10.47
C ALA A 19 9.95 -12.77 8.97
N ASN A 20 11.10 -12.99 8.33
CA ASN A 20 11.25 -13.04 6.87
C ASN A 20 10.51 -14.22 6.19
N GLY A 21 9.85 -15.08 6.98
CA GLY A 21 8.88 -16.09 6.54
C GLY A 21 7.48 -15.55 6.20
N TYR A 22 7.14 -14.30 6.55
CA TYR A 22 5.83 -13.69 6.26
C TYR A 22 5.73 -13.10 4.86
N CYS A 23 4.51 -13.07 4.33
CA CYS A 23 4.14 -12.26 3.18
C CYS A 23 3.52 -10.94 3.67
N VAL A 24 4.25 -9.83 3.52
CA VAL A 24 3.89 -8.48 3.95
C VAL A 24 3.22 -7.75 2.80
N VAL A 25 2.04 -7.19 3.08
CA VAL A 25 1.15 -6.62 2.06
C VAL A 25 1.05 -5.10 2.19
N GLY A 26 1.37 -4.39 1.11
CA GLY A 26 1.08 -2.96 0.93
C GLY A 26 -0.37 -2.71 0.49
N ALA A 27 -0.85 -1.49 0.69
CA ALA A 27 -2.22 -1.09 0.36
C ALA A 27 -2.29 -0.21 -0.89
N SER A 28 -3.28 -0.48 -1.73
CA SER A 28 -3.57 0.33 -2.92
C SER A 28 -5.06 0.52 -3.15
N SER A 29 -5.40 1.47 -4.02
CA SER A 29 -6.77 1.74 -4.46
C SER A 29 -7.31 0.68 -5.42
N ILE A 30 -8.62 0.74 -5.62
CA ILE A 30 -9.34 0.07 -6.70
C ILE A 30 -9.97 1.12 -7.62
N ASP A 31 -10.55 0.70 -8.73
CA ASP A 31 -11.20 1.55 -9.74
C ASP A 31 -12.61 2.04 -9.33
N ARG A 32 -12.87 2.15 -8.02
CA ARG A 32 -14.16 2.58 -7.45
C ARG A 32 -14.00 3.85 -6.63
N ALA A 33 -14.91 4.81 -6.84
CA ALA A 33 -15.04 6.03 -6.04
C ALA A 33 -16.46 6.22 -5.52
N PHE A 34 -16.62 7.11 -4.53
CA PHE A 34 -17.90 7.50 -3.95
C PHE A 34 -18.12 9.00 -4.09
N ASP A 35 -18.34 9.47 -5.31
CA ASP A 35 -18.34 10.87 -5.68
C ASP A 35 -19.40 11.68 -4.90
N SER A 36 -19.00 12.84 -4.39
CA SER A 36 -19.86 13.88 -3.83
C SER A 36 -19.34 15.24 -4.28
N LEU A 37 -20.14 15.94 -5.09
CA LEU A 37 -19.74 17.20 -5.71
C LEU A 37 -20.01 18.37 -4.78
N VAL A 38 -19.07 19.32 -4.72
CA VAL A 38 -19.22 20.60 -4.01
C VAL A 38 -19.20 21.72 -5.04
N LEU A 39 -20.32 22.42 -5.20
CA LEU A 39 -20.40 23.60 -6.08
C LEU A 39 -20.12 24.86 -5.25
N LEU A 40 -18.97 25.48 -5.50
CA LEU A 40 -18.59 26.75 -4.89
C LEU A 40 -19.43 27.90 -5.48
N GLY A 41 -19.61 28.98 -4.72
CA GLY A 41 -20.42 30.12 -5.15
C GLY A 41 -19.84 30.89 -6.36
N ASN A 42 -18.56 30.67 -6.69
CA ASN A 42 -17.92 31.17 -7.92
C ASN A 42 -18.13 30.25 -9.14
N GLY A 43 -18.95 29.20 -9.02
CA GLY A 43 -19.25 28.27 -10.12
C GLY A 43 -18.26 27.10 -10.26
N VAL A 44 -17.15 27.09 -9.51
CA VAL A 44 -16.20 25.98 -9.53
C VAL A 44 -16.83 24.74 -8.88
N THR A 45 -16.78 23.61 -9.57
CA THR A 45 -17.23 22.32 -9.04
C THR A 45 -16.02 21.51 -8.58
N ILE A 46 -15.98 21.20 -7.29
CA ILE A 46 -14.97 20.34 -6.68
C ILE A 46 -15.51 18.92 -6.57
N LYS A 47 -14.66 17.95 -6.92
CA LYS A 47 -15.00 16.53 -6.85
C LYS A 47 -14.53 15.94 -5.52
N GLY A 48 -15.43 15.86 -4.54
CA GLY A 48 -15.17 15.17 -3.28
C GLY A 48 -15.60 13.71 -3.29
N GLN A 49 -15.35 13.00 -2.19
CA GLN A 49 -15.89 11.67 -1.93
C GLN A 49 -16.43 11.50 -0.51
N THR A 50 -17.50 10.72 -0.36
CA THR A 50 -18.15 10.45 0.94
C THR A 50 -19.03 9.20 0.89
N VAL A 51 -19.32 8.62 2.05
CA VAL A 51 -20.45 7.70 2.26
C VAL A 51 -21.36 8.13 3.39
N THR A 52 -21.23 9.40 3.81
CA THR A 52 -22.12 10.00 4.78
C THR A 52 -23.57 9.98 4.26
N PRO A 53 -24.54 9.45 5.04
CA PRO A 53 -25.94 9.38 4.62
C PRO A 53 -26.68 10.72 4.80
N TYR A 54 -26.07 11.69 5.46
CA TYR A 54 -26.67 12.98 5.76
C TYR A 54 -26.49 13.97 4.61
N VAL A 55 -27.57 14.67 4.26
CA VAL A 55 -27.58 15.70 3.24
C VAL A 55 -28.15 16.99 3.84
N LEU A 56 -27.60 18.14 3.48
CA LEU A 56 -28.16 19.43 3.84
C LEU A 56 -29.52 19.63 3.16
N LYS A 57 -30.50 20.16 3.91
CA LYS A 57 -31.89 20.29 3.44
C LYS A 57 -32.06 21.36 2.36
N SER A 58 -31.40 22.51 2.50
CA SER A 58 -31.50 23.62 1.55
C SER A 58 -30.54 23.44 0.37
N SER A 59 -30.97 23.86 -0.83
CA SER A 59 -30.13 24.00 -2.01
C SER A 59 -29.44 25.36 -2.13
N GLU A 60 -29.70 26.26 -1.17
CA GLU A 60 -29.06 27.58 -1.10
C GLU A 60 -27.57 27.48 -0.78
N LEU A 61 -26.87 28.60 -0.97
CA LEU A 61 -25.46 28.72 -0.61
C LEU A 61 -25.31 28.81 0.91
N TYR A 62 -24.46 27.98 1.45
CA TYR A 62 -24.01 28.04 2.84
C TYR A 62 -22.67 28.77 2.90
N PRO A 63 -22.45 29.67 3.87
CA PRO A 63 -21.14 30.27 4.07
C PRO A 63 -20.10 29.19 4.37
N LEU A 64 -18.91 29.34 3.79
CA LEU A 64 -17.74 28.53 4.09
C LEU A 64 -16.91 29.22 5.18
N VAL A 65 -16.24 28.42 6.00
CA VAL A 65 -15.25 28.92 6.95
C VAL A 65 -14.09 27.94 7.07
N TYR A 66 -12.87 28.46 7.01
CA TYR A 66 -11.70 27.66 7.31
C TYR A 66 -11.58 27.50 8.83
N ALA A 67 -11.34 26.28 9.28
CA ALA A 67 -11.23 25.96 10.70
C ALA A 67 -10.19 26.83 11.43
N GLY A 68 -9.05 27.12 10.78
CA GLY A 68 -7.97 27.91 11.38
C GLY A 68 -8.38 29.33 11.78
N ASP A 69 -9.36 29.91 11.09
CA ASP A 69 -9.87 31.27 11.38
C ASP A 69 -11.00 31.25 12.43
N ALA A 70 -11.50 30.04 12.74
CA ALA A 70 -12.67 29.80 13.56
C ALA A 70 -12.36 29.06 14.87
N VAL A 71 -11.10 29.03 15.30
CA VAL A 71 -10.70 28.39 16.55
C VAL A 71 -10.95 29.27 17.78
N VAL A 72 -11.07 28.61 18.95
CA VAL A 72 -11.07 29.28 20.26
C VAL A 72 -9.69 29.86 20.59
N PRO A 73 -9.60 30.95 21.37
CA PRO A 73 -8.33 31.51 21.82
C PRO A 73 -7.44 30.47 22.51
N GLY A 74 -6.13 30.50 22.24
CA GLY A 74 -5.16 29.57 22.82
C GLY A 74 -4.98 28.25 22.04
N THR A 75 -5.72 28.04 20.94
CA THR A 75 -5.50 26.87 20.07
C THR A 75 -4.14 26.95 19.37
N PRO A 76 -3.27 25.93 19.44
CA PRO A 76 -1.97 25.97 18.78
C PRO A 76 -2.08 26.08 17.26
N GLY A 77 -1.27 26.97 16.66
CA GLY A 77 -1.35 27.28 15.22
C GLY A 77 -1.05 26.10 14.30
N ASN A 78 -0.23 25.13 14.73
CA ASN A 78 0.08 23.93 13.95
C ASN A 78 -1.10 22.93 13.82
N VAL A 79 -2.17 23.11 14.61
CA VAL A 79 -3.37 22.24 14.58
C VAL A 79 -4.67 23.01 14.39
N SER A 80 -4.64 24.34 14.27
CA SER A 80 -5.84 25.17 14.21
C SER A 80 -6.76 24.83 13.02
N GLY A 81 -6.18 24.44 11.88
CA GLY A 81 -6.92 24.00 10.70
C GLY A 81 -7.56 22.62 10.81
N GLN A 82 -7.36 21.88 11.90
CA GLN A 82 -7.60 20.44 11.94
C GLN A 82 -8.90 20.04 12.67
N CYS A 83 -9.67 20.98 13.22
CA CYS A 83 -10.94 20.69 13.91
C CYS A 83 -10.78 19.61 15.00
N LEU A 84 -9.78 19.78 15.87
CA LEU A 84 -9.57 18.88 17.01
C LEU A 84 -10.66 19.08 18.07
N PRO A 85 -10.90 18.10 18.96
CA PRO A 85 -11.93 18.23 19.99
C PRO A 85 -11.81 19.55 20.77
N ASN A 86 -12.92 20.26 20.90
CA ASN A 86 -13.07 21.56 21.57
C ASN A 86 -12.27 22.73 20.96
N SER A 87 -11.75 22.59 19.73
CA SER A 87 -10.96 23.64 19.10
C SER A 87 -11.79 24.74 18.44
N LEU A 88 -13.04 24.49 18.03
CA LEU A 88 -13.84 25.44 17.26
C LEU A 88 -14.69 26.37 18.15
N ASP A 89 -14.70 27.66 17.79
CA ASP A 89 -15.60 28.66 18.35
C ASP A 89 -16.98 28.57 17.70
N ALA A 90 -17.98 28.17 18.50
CA ALA A 90 -19.36 28.00 18.06
C ALA A 90 -19.96 29.27 17.43
N LYS A 91 -19.55 30.48 17.84
CA LYS A 91 -20.07 31.72 17.25
C LYS A 91 -19.59 31.91 15.81
N LYS A 92 -18.38 31.43 15.49
CA LYS A 92 -17.77 31.60 14.17
C LYS A 92 -18.23 30.54 13.16
N VAL A 93 -18.62 29.34 13.62
CA VAL A 93 -18.93 28.20 12.75
C VAL A 93 -20.41 27.87 12.61
N ARG A 94 -21.28 28.35 13.51
CA ARG A 94 -22.71 27.99 13.52
C ARG A 94 -23.37 28.23 12.16
N GLY A 95 -24.00 27.19 11.61
CA GLY A 95 -24.71 27.22 10.34
C GLY A 95 -23.83 27.25 9.08
N LYS A 96 -22.50 27.15 9.22
CA LYS A 96 -21.55 27.20 8.10
C LYS A 96 -21.03 25.83 7.69
N ILE A 97 -20.54 25.71 6.47
CA ILE A 97 -19.73 24.56 6.04
C ILE A 97 -18.29 24.82 6.49
N VAL A 98 -17.76 23.94 7.34
CA VAL A 98 -16.42 24.09 7.90
C VAL A 98 -15.42 23.28 7.09
N VAL A 99 -14.37 23.95 6.62
CA VAL A 99 -13.23 23.31 5.95
C VAL A 99 -12.19 22.94 6.99
N CYS A 100 -12.04 21.64 7.24
CA CYS A 100 -11.07 21.06 8.16
C CYS A 100 -9.98 20.33 7.36
N LEU A 101 -8.74 20.36 7.83
CA LEU A 101 -7.63 19.64 7.22
C LEU A 101 -7.36 18.30 7.93
N ARG A 102 -7.02 17.29 7.13
CA ARG A 102 -6.43 16.03 7.61
C ARG A 102 -5.12 16.34 8.33
N GLY A 103 -4.85 15.58 9.40
CA GLY A 103 -3.71 15.81 10.28
C GLY A 103 -3.87 14.98 11.55
N SER A 104 -3.51 15.55 12.70
CA SER A 104 -3.70 14.98 14.02
C SER A 104 -5.17 14.61 14.31
N GLY A 105 -5.36 13.61 15.17
CA GLY A 105 -6.68 13.10 15.54
C GLY A 105 -7.37 12.28 14.45
N LEU A 106 -8.54 11.72 14.79
CA LEU A 106 -9.33 10.90 13.85
C LEU A 106 -10.07 11.79 12.85
N ARG A 107 -10.06 11.43 11.57
CA ARG A 107 -10.76 12.15 10.50
C ARG A 107 -12.26 12.30 10.77
N VAL A 108 -12.90 11.23 11.25
CA VAL A 108 -14.31 11.22 11.63
C VAL A 108 -14.63 12.08 12.87
N ALA A 109 -13.70 12.19 13.83
CA ALA A 109 -13.87 13.01 15.03
C ALA A 109 -13.86 14.52 14.71
N LYS A 110 -13.19 14.93 13.63
CA LYS A 110 -13.27 16.31 13.12
C LYS A 110 -14.71 16.69 12.77
N GLY A 111 -15.47 15.74 12.23
CA GLY A 111 -16.90 15.91 11.98
C GLY A 111 -17.72 16.08 13.26
N LEU A 112 -17.41 15.33 14.32
CA LEU A 112 -18.04 15.52 15.62
C LEU A 112 -17.78 16.92 16.19
N GLU A 113 -16.55 17.42 16.07
CA GLU A 113 -16.22 18.77 16.55
C GLU A 113 -17.01 19.86 15.79
N VAL A 114 -17.11 19.73 14.46
CA VAL A 114 -17.93 20.64 13.64
C VAL A 114 -19.40 20.58 14.09
N LYS A 115 -19.92 19.38 14.33
CA LYS A 115 -21.30 19.17 14.83
C LYS A 115 -21.51 19.81 16.21
N ARG A 116 -20.58 19.61 17.15
CA ARG A 116 -20.60 20.18 18.51
C ARG A 116 -20.66 21.71 18.47
N ALA A 117 -19.85 22.32 17.62
CA ALA A 117 -19.79 23.77 17.49
C ALA A 117 -20.96 24.36 16.65
N GLY A 118 -21.85 23.52 16.12
CA GLY A 118 -23.07 23.93 15.40
C GLY A 118 -22.87 24.17 13.90
N GLY A 119 -21.79 23.67 13.32
CA GLY A 119 -21.55 23.72 11.87
C GLY A 119 -22.57 22.89 11.08
N ALA A 120 -22.87 23.33 9.86
CA ALA A 120 -23.85 22.69 8.98
C ALA A 120 -23.29 21.44 8.28
N ALA A 121 -22.03 21.50 7.84
CA ALA A 121 -21.35 20.39 7.17
C ALA A 121 -19.83 20.50 7.33
N ILE A 122 -19.13 19.41 7.02
CA ILE A 122 -17.66 19.36 6.98
C ILE A 122 -17.15 19.09 5.56
N ILE A 123 -16.15 19.87 5.13
CA ILE A 123 -15.28 19.50 4.02
C ILE A 123 -13.93 19.12 4.63
N LEU A 124 -13.54 17.85 4.48
CA LEU A 124 -12.25 17.35 4.94
C LEU A 124 -11.23 17.45 3.81
N GLY A 125 -10.41 18.49 3.83
CA GLY A 125 -9.30 18.65 2.91
C GLY A 125 -8.11 17.75 3.28
N ASN A 126 -7.56 17.04 2.31
CA ASN A 126 -6.30 16.35 2.50
C ASN A 126 -5.14 17.33 2.72
N ALA A 127 -4.12 16.88 3.47
CA ALA A 127 -2.84 17.56 3.52
C ALA A 127 -1.98 17.18 2.30
N VAL A 128 -1.01 18.02 1.95
CA VAL A 128 -0.04 17.77 0.85
C VAL A 128 0.65 16.42 1.00
N ALA A 129 1.00 16.02 2.23
CA ALA A 129 1.62 14.72 2.51
C ALA A 129 0.74 13.50 2.15
N ASN A 130 -0.57 13.68 1.98
CA ASN A 130 -1.49 12.62 1.58
C ASN A 130 -1.90 12.71 0.09
N GLY A 131 -1.42 13.74 -0.62
CA GLY A 131 -1.66 13.96 -2.04
C GLY A 131 -3.14 13.88 -2.43
N ASN A 132 -3.39 13.14 -3.50
CA ASN A 132 -4.67 13.01 -4.17
C ASN A 132 -5.49 11.78 -3.71
N GLU A 133 -5.03 11.04 -2.70
CA GLU A 133 -5.83 9.97 -2.07
C GLU A 133 -7.05 10.57 -1.36
N ILE A 134 -8.26 10.47 -1.91
CA ILE A 134 -9.45 10.95 -1.19
C ILE A 134 -10.01 9.83 -0.31
N PRO A 135 -9.99 9.99 1.01
CA PRO A 135 -10.41 8.91 1.89
C PRO A 135 -11.91 9.03 2.19
N VAL A 136 -12.60 7.89 2.25
CA VAL A 136 -14.08 7.88 2.27
C VAL A 136 -14.58 7.56 3.68
N ASP A 137 -15.04 8.60 4.38
CA ASP A 137 -15.53 8.49 5.76
C ASP A 137 -17.05 8.61 5.85
N ALA A 138 -17.63 7.90 6.81
CA ALA A 138 -19.02 8.05 7.22
C ALA A 138 -19.14 9.11 8.33
N HIS A 139 -19.00 10.40 8.02
CA HIS A 139 -19.14 11.47 9.01
C HIS A 139 -20.53 11.48 9.70
N VAL A 140 -20.59 12.10 10.88
CA VAL A 140 -21.78 12.23 11.77
C VAL A 140 -22.70 13.42 11.46
N LEU A 141 -22.33 14.21 10.45
CA LEU A 141 -23.05 15.32 9.84
C LEU A 141 -22.74 15.31 8.34
N PRO A 142 -23.49 16.04 7.47
CA PRO A 142 -23.18 16.11 6.05
C PRO A 142 -21.72 16.46 5.82
N GLY A 143 -21.06 15.75 4.91
CA GLY A 143 -19.67 16.05 4.64
C GLY A 143 -19.06 15.24 3.54
N THR A 144 -17.93 15.73 3.06
CA THR A 144 -17.14 15.12 1.98
C THR A 144 -15.67 15.38 2.21
N ALA A 145 -14.83 14.43 1.80
CA ALA A 145 -13.39 14.66 1.70
C ALA A 145 -13.02 15.13 0.29
N VAL A 146 -11.92 15.86 0.17
CA VAL A 146 -11.37 16.36 -1.11
C VAL A 146 -9.85 16.15 -1.17
N SER A 147 -9.30 16.16 -2.38
CA SER A 147 -7.85 16.05 -2.60
C SER A 147 -7.08 17.24 -1.98
N SER A 148 -5.76 17.14 -1.89
CA SER A 148 -4.93 18.26 -1.43
C SER A 148 -5.07 19.49 -2.36
N ASP A 149 -5.05 19.29 -3.68
CA ASP A 149 -5.15 20.39 -4.65
C ASP A 149 -6.51 21.08 -4.58
N ASP A 150 -7.58 20.29 -4.43
CA ASP A 150 -8.94 20.81 -4.25
C ASP A 150 -9.11 21.54 -2.92
N ALA A 151 -8.49 21.05 -1.83
CA ALA A 151 -8.49 21.74 -0.55
C ALA A 151 -7.84 23.12 -0.68
N ILE A 152 -6.69 23.22 -1.36
CA ILE A 152 -6.02 24.50 -1.64
C ILE A 152 -6.91 25.42 -2.48
N ALA A 153 -7.59 24.89 -3.50
CA ALA A 153 -8.52 25.67 -4.33
C ALA A 153 -9.70 26.22 -3.51
N ILE A 154 -10.28 25.42 -2.62
CA ILE A 154 -11.35 25.85 -1.71
C ILE A 154 -10.85 26.94 -0.76
N LEU A 155 -9.67 26.77 -0.14
CA LEU A 155 -9.11 27.73 0.80
C LEU A 155 -8.81 29.08 0.14
N LYS A 156 -8.39 29.11 -1.13
CA LYS A 156 -8.19 30.36 -1.89
C LYS A 156 -9.49 31.13 -2.14
N TYR A 157 -10.64 30.45 -2.17
CA TYR A 157 -11.94 31.06 -2.46
C TYR A 157 -12.81 31.31 -1.22
N ILE A 158 -12.60 30.55 -0.13
CA ILE A 158 -13.35 30.44 1.12
C ILE A 158 -14.45 31.51 1.37
N ASN A 159 -15.60 31.36 0.69
CA ASN A 159 -16.73 32.30 0.79
C ASN A 159 -18.05 31.57 1.04
N ALA A 160 -18.58 30.87 0.03
CA ALA A 160 -19.81 30.09 0.16
C ALA A 160 -19.84 28.91 -0.82
N ALA A 161 -20.58 27.85 -0.48
CA ALA A 161 -20.80 26.70 -1.35
C ALA A 161 -22.23 26.19 -1.22
N ARG A 162 -22.74 25.57 -2.29
CA ARG A 162 -23.95 24.76 -2.19
C ARG A 162 -23.67 23.52 -1.36
N ARG A 163 -24.74 22.87 -0.92
CA ARG A 163 -24.64 21.56 -0.26
C ARG A 163 -23.83 20.56 -1.10
N PRO A 164 -22.99 19.72 -0.46
CA PRO A 164 -22.41 18.56 -1.14
C PRO A 164 -23.51 17.67 -1.70
N SER A 165 -23.31 17.11 -2.90
CA SER A 165 -24.27 16.16 -3.48
C SER A 165 -24.29 14.85 -2.69
N SER A 166 -25.40 14.11 -2.78
CA SER A 166 -25.44 12.73 -2.29
C SER A 166 -24.32 11.89 -2.92
N ALA A 167 -23.78 10.96 -2.15
CA ALA A 167 -22.74 10.04 -2.61
C ALA A 167 -23.23 9.18 -3.78
N ARG A 168 -22.42 9.06 -4.82
CA ARG A 168 -22.65 8.15 -5.95
C ARG A 168 -21.48 7.21 -6.13
N THR A 169 -21.74 5.90 -6.14
CA THR A 169 -20.72 4.92 -6.51
C THR A 169 -20.41 5.04 -8.00
N VAL A 170 -19.13 5.20 -8.31
CA VAL A 170 -18.60 5.28 -9.67
C VAL A 170 -17.55 4.18 -9.85
N LEU A 171 -17.62 3.44 -10.96
CA LEU A 171 -16.69 2.38 -11.34
C LEU A 171 -15.85 2.82 -12.54
N GLY A 172 -14.73 2.13 -12.79
CA GLY A 172 -13.82 2.46 -13.88
C GLY A 172 -13.00 3.74 -13.64
N VAL A 173 -12.77 4.09 -12.38
CA VAL A 173 -11.92 5.23 -12.01
C VAL A 173 -10.48 4.94 -12.42
N THR A 174 -9.85 5.93 -13.05
CA THR A 174 -8.50 5.79 -13.60
C THR A 174 -7.61 6.99 -13.24
N PRO A 175 -6.34 6.79 -12.85
CA PRO A 175 -5.62 5.52 -12.78
C PRO A 175 -6.03 4.67 -11.56
N ALA A 176 -6.02 3.34 -11.73
CA ALA A 176 -6.12 2.38 -10.64
C ALA A 176 -5.28 1.13 -10.96
N PRO A 177 -4.64 0.47 -9.99
CA PRO A 177 -4.49 0.92 -8.61
C PRO A 177 -3.49 2.09 -8.50
N VAL A 178 -3.57 2.80 -7.38
CA VAL A 178 -2.60 3.81 -6.91
C VAL A 178 -2.22 3.43 -5.48
N MET A 179 -0.95 3.56 -5.10
CA MET A 179 -0.52 3.25 -3.74
C MET A 179 -1.22 4.17 -2.74
N ALA A 180 -1.71 3.58 -1.65
CA ALA A 180 -2.34 4.34 -0.59
C ALA A 180 -1.28 5.15 0.18
N ALA A 181 -1.58 6.42 0.47
CA ALA A 181 -0.68 7.34 1.16
C ALA A 181 -0.29 6.88 2.57
N PHE A 182 -1.11 6.04 3.20
CA PHE A 182 -0.86 5.48 4.54
C PHE A 182 -0.09 4.15 4.52
N SER A 183 0.16 3.58 3.34
CA SER A 183 0.86 2.29 3.23
C SER A 183 2.32 2.48 3.63
N SER A 184 2.80 1.69 4.60
CA SER A 184 4.21 1.74 5.00
C SER A 184 5.12 1.41 3.82
N ARG A 185 6.30 2.02 3.85
CA ARG A 185 7.35 1.86 2.86
C ARG A 185 8.55 1.15 3.49
N GLY A 186 9.28 0.38 2.68
CA GLY A 186 10.58 -0.16 3.04
C GLY A 186 11.66 0.93 3.15
N PRO A 187 12.93 0.54 3.39
CA PRO A 187 13.41 -0.85 3.46
C PRO A 187 12.98 -1.57 4.74
N ASN A 188 13.18 -2.89 4.76
CA ASN A 188 13.12 -3.68 5.98
C ASN A 188 14.22 -3.21 6.94
N ARG A 189 13.85 -2.77 8.15
CA ARG A 189 14.79 -2.24 9.15
C ARG A 189 15.54 -3.32 9.92
N VAL A 190 15.01 -4.55 9.95
CA VAL A 190 15.64 -5.69 10.64
C VAL A 190 16.64 -6.38 9.72
N GLU A 191 16.24 -6.64 8.48
CA GLU A 191 17.14 -7.19 7.45
C GLU A 191 16.96 -6.42 6.13
N PRO A 192 17.76 -5.37 5.90
CA PRO A 192 17.68 -4.55 4.69
C PRO A 192 17.92 -5.30 3.38
N ASN A 193 18.54 -6.49 3.43
CA ASN A 193 18.75 -7.34 2.26
C ASN A 193 17.51 -8.18 1.86
N ILE A 194 16.39 -8.05 2.60
CA ILE A 194 15.09 -8.60 2.21
C ILE A 194 14.12 -7.45 1.91
N LEU A 195 13.67 -7.37 0.66
CA LEU A 195 12.71 -6.35 0.21
C LEU A 195 11.40 -6.46 0.98
N LYS A 196 10.89 -5.32 1.48
CA LYS A 196 9.53 -5.17 2.00
C LYS A 196 8.88 -3.86 1.52
N PRO A 197 7.55 -3.82 1.32
CA PRO A 197 6.61 -4.96 1.37
C PRO A 197 6.87 -5.98 0.24
N ASP A 198 6.25 -7.15 0.29
CA ASP A 198 6.45 -8.19 -0.73
C ASP A 198 5.57 -7.97 -1.97
N ILE A 199 4.34 -7.54 -1.71
CA ILE A 199 3.27 -7.40 -2.70
C ILE A 199 2.28 -6.34 -2.24
N THR A 200 1.44 -5.87 -3.15
CA THR A 200 0.38 -4.90 -2.87
C THR A 200 -0.98 -5.48 -3.26
N ALA A 201 -2.02 -5.11 -2.50
CA ALA A 201 -3.40 -5.49 -2.79
C ALA A 201 -4.39 -4.35 -2.50
N PRO A 202 -5.67 -4.49 -2.86
CA PRO A 202 -6.72 -3.53 -2.50
C PRO A 202 -6.80 -3.28 -1.00
N GLY A 203 -6.67 -2.03 -0.56
CA GLY A 203 -6.70 -1.66 0.86
C GLY A 203 -7.34 -0.31 1.16
N LEU A 204 -7.71 0.45 0.12
CA LEU A 204 -8.32 1.75 0.25
C LEU A 204 -9.82 1.67 -0.07
N ASN A 205 -10.65 2.14 0.87
CA ASN A 205 -12.11 2.19 0.76
C ASN A 205 -12.74 0.83 0.42
N ILE A 206 -12.40 -0.21 1.19
CA ILE A 206 -12.91 -1.57 1.03
C ILE A 206 -14.18 -1.75 1.85
N LEU A 207 -15.22 -2.30 1.23
CA LEU A 207 -16.50 -2.59 1.88
C LEU A 207 -16.43 -4.01 2.44
N ALA A 208 -16.68 -4.17 3.74
CA ALA A 208 -16.73 -5.47 4.39
C ALA A 208 -17.83 -5.52 5.46
N ALA A 209 -18.13 -6.72 5.97
CA ALA A 209 -19.05 -6.89 7.08
C ALA A 209 -18.60 -6.10 8.31
N TRP A 210 -19.55 -5.59 9.08
CA TRP A 210 -19.30 -4.79 10.28
C TRP A 210 -20.22 -5.21 11.40
N SER A 211 -19.72 -5.19 12.64
CA SER A 211 -20.55 -5.51 13.80
C SER A 211 -21.59 -4.42 14.02
N GLU A 212 -22.85 -4.81 14.15
CA GLU A 212 -23.96 -3.88 14.46
C GLU A 212 -23.84 -3.27 15.88
N SER A 213 -22.96 -3.82 16.73
CA SER A 213 -22.61 -3.25 18.04
C SER A 213 -21.56 -2.14 17.97
N SER A 214 -20.91 -1.94 16.83
CA SER A 214 -19.88 -0.93 16.64
C SER A 214 -20.33 0.10 15.60
N SER A 215 -20.26 1.37 15.96
CA SER A 215 -20.61 2.44 15.03
C SER A 215 -19.66 2.49 13.83
N PRO A 216 -20.10 2.99 12.66
CA PRO A 216 -19.25 3.06 11.47
C PRO A 216 -18.02 3.95 11.68
N THR A 217 -18.05 4.87 12.64
CA THR A 217 -16.93 5.73 13.00
C THR A 217 -16.09 5.24 14.18
N LYS A 218 -16.59 4.24 14.94
CA LYS A 218 -16.06 3.80 16.24
C LYS A 218 -16.00 4.89 17.32
N LEU A 219 -16.72 5.99 17.14
CA LEU A 219 -16.82 7.05 18.15
C LEU A 219 -18.00 6.74 19.08
N GLU A 220 -17.85 7.06 20.37
CA GLU A 220 -18.87 6.83 21.39
C GLU A 220 -20.17 7.61 21.10
N ASP A 221 -20.05 8.84 20.58
CA ASP A 221 -21.17 9.72 20.23
C ASP A 221 -21.85 9.35 18.89
N ASP A 222 -21.38 8.32 18.19
CA ASP A 222 -22.01 7.81 16.98
C ASP A 222 -22.83 6.57 17.30
N HIS A 223 -24.14 6.72 17.37
CA HIS A 223 -25.07 5.62 17.68
C HIS A 223 -25.61 4.91 16.44
N ARG A 224 -25.06 5.16 15.24
CA ARG A 224 -25.48 4.45 14.03
C ARG A 224 -25.04 2.99 14.09
N SER A 225 -25.86 2.12 13.53
CA SER A 225 -25.55 0.72 13.31
C SER A 225 -25.62 0.39 11.82
N VAL A 226 -24.65 -0.37 11.32
CA VAL A 226 -24.56 -0.79 9.92
C VAL A 226 -24.07 -2.24 9.83
N LYS A 227 -24.57 -2.98 8.82
CA LYS A 227 -24.15 -4.36 8.55
C LYS A 227 -22.85 -4.45 7.74
N TYR A 228 -22.55 -3.37 7.01
CA TYR A 228 -21.35 -3.23 6.19
C TYR A 228 -20.78 -1.84 6.36
N ASN A 229 -19.44 -1.75 6.35
CA ASN A 229 -18.74 -0.49 6.48
C ASN A 229 -17.60 -0.40 5.47
N LEU A 230 -17.26 0.83 5.07
CA LEU A 230 -16.06 1.11 4.29
C LEU A 230 -14.93 1.44 5.24
N TYR A 231 -13.81 0.74 5.06
CA TYR A 231 -12.61 1.00 5.82
C TYR A 231 -11.37 0.95 4.94
N SER A 232 -10.30 1.56 5.43
CA SER A 232 -9.02 1.61 4.73
C SER A 232 -7.89 1.21 5.66
N GLY A 233 -6.96 0.45 5.14
CA GLY A 233 -5.81 -0.06 5.87
C GLY A 233 -5.15 -1.20 5.11
N THR A 234 -3.88 -1.46 5.43
CA THR A 234 -3.23 -2.71 5.03
C THR A 234 -3.95 -3.92 5.63
N SER A 235 -4.72 -3.74 6.72
CA SER A 235 -5.59 -4.75 7.32
C SER A 235 -6.69 -5.20 6.38
N MET A 236 -7.05 -4.37 5.40
CA MET A 236 -8.00 -4.70 4.34
C MET A 236 -7.30 -5.36 3.16
N SER A 237 -6.01 -5.08 2.93
CA SER A 237 -5.20 -5.72 1.88
C SER A 237 -4.75 -7.14 2.25
N CYS A 238 -4.34 -7.35 3.50
CA CYS A 238 -3.94 -8.65 4.04
C CYS A 238 -4.96 -9.78 3.73
N PRO A 239 -6.27 -9.66 4.04
CA PRO A 239 -7.22 -10.73 3.77
C PRO A 239 -7.43 -11.01 2.28
N HIS A 240 -7.21 -10.05 1.38
CA HIS A 240 -7.23 -10.32 -0.06
C HIS A 240 -6.08 -11.26 -0.45
N VAL A 241 -4.86 -10.97 0.00
CA VAL A 241 -3.69 -11.83 -0.27
C VAL A 241 -3.83 -13.19 0.43
N SER A 242 -4.37 -13.23 1.65
CA SER A 242 -4.69 -14.49 2.34
C SER A 242 -5.69 -15.35 1.56
N ALA A 243 -6.73 -14.74 0.99
CA ALA A 243 -7.69 -15.45 0.16
C ALA A 243 -7.06 -15.99 -1.12
N VAL A 244 -6.24 -15.18 -1.82
CA VAL A 244 -5.50 -15.63 -3.01
C VAL A 244 -4.58 -16.79 -2.65
N ALA A 245 -3.84 -16.68 -1.54
CA ALA A 245 -2.98 -17.74 -1.05
C ALA A 245 -3.73 -19.05 -0.76
N ALA A 246 -4.90 -18.97 -0.13
CA ALA A 246 -5.74 -20.14 0.14
C ALA A 246 -6.25 -20.79 -1.14
N LEU A 247 -6.70 -19.99 -2.13
CA LEU A 247 -7.11 -20.48 -3.44
C LEU A 247 -5.95 -21.15 -4.18
N LEU A 248 -4.76 -20.55 -4.16
CA LEU A 248 -3.56 -21.15 -4.73
C LEU A 248 -3.19 -22.46 -4.05
N LYS A 249 -3.29 -22.55 -2.72
CA LYS A 249 -3.07 -23.81 -1.98
C LYS A 249 -4.11 -24.87 -2.34
N SER A 250 -5.35 -24.48 -2.61
CA SER A 250 -6.39 -25.41 -3.06
C SER A 250 -6.15 -25.92 -4.48
N LEU A 251 -5.66 -25.06 -5.37
CA LEU A 251 -5.33 -25.42 -6.75
C LEU A 251 -4.02 -26.23 -6.84
N HIS A 252 -3.08 -25.95 -5.93
CA HIS A 252 -1.77 -26.59 -5.85
C HIS A 252 -1.51 -27.12 -4.44
N PRO A 253 -2.13 -28.25 -4.05
CA PRO A 253 -2.03 -28.79 -2.69
C PRO A 253 -0.61 -29.10 -2.23
N ASP A 254 0.30 -29.38 -3.16
CA ASP A 254 1.69 -29.72 -2.85
C ASP A 254 2.62 -28.51 -2.74
N TRP A 255 2.16 -27.31 -3.08
CA TRP A 255 3.00 -26.12 -3.00
C TRP A 255 3.32 -25.74 -1.56
N SER A 256 4.59 -25.42 -1.33
CA SER A 256 5.04 -24.83 -0.07
C SER A 256 4.48 -23.42 0.11
N SER A 257 4.61 -22.89 1.33
CA SER A 257 4.28 -21.48 1.60
C SER A 257 5.14 -20.53 0.77
N SER A 258 6.42 -20.86 0.57
CA SER A 258 7.36 -20.06 -0.22
C SER A 258 7.01 -20.07 -1.71
N ALA A 259 6.59 -21.23 -2.24
CA ALA A 259 6.13 -21.35 -3.62
C ALA A 259 4.87 -20.52 -3.90
N ILE A 260 3.89 -20.53 -2.98
CA ILE A 260 2.67 -19.69 -3.09
C ILE A 260 3.03 -18.20 -3.05
N ARG A 261 3.88 -17.77 -2.10
CA ARG A 261 4.37 -16.39 -2.05
C ARG A 261 5.08 -16.01 -3.35
N SER A 262 5.96 -16.88 -3.84
CA SER A 262 6.66 -16.68 -5.10
C SER A 262 5.69 -16.48 -6.26
N ALA A 263 4.69 -17.35 -6.40
CA ALA A 263 3.72 -17.28 -7.49
C ALA A 263 2.98 -15.94 -7.51
N MET A 264 2.57 -15.43 -6.33
CA MET A 264 1.93 -14.13 -6.23
C MET A 264 2.88 -12.97 -6.55
N MET A 265 4.12 -13.02 -6.04
CA MET A 265 5.11 -11.95 -6.24
C MET A 265 5.56 -11.86 -7.70
N THR A 266 5.93 -12.99 -8.32
CA THR A 266 6.55 -12.98 -9.65
C THR A 266 5.59 -12.64 -10.78
N THR A 267 4.30 -12.74 -10.52
CA THR A 267 3.22 -12.48 -11.48
C THR A 267 2.48 -11.15 -11.24
N ALA A 268 2.87 -10.40 -10.19
CA ALA A 268 2.23 -9.15 -9.81
C ALA A 268 2.35 -8.07 -10.91
N ALA A 269 1.32 -7.22 -11.03
CA ALA A 269 1.30 -6.10 -11.97
C ALA A 269 2.03 -4.87 -11.42
N VAL A 270 2.85 -4.24 -12.26
CA VAL A 270 3.50 -2.95 -11.97
C VAL A 270 2.92 -1.79 -12.79
N VAL A 271 1.78 -2.02 -13.44
CA VAL A 271 1.07 -1.03 -14.25
C VAL A 271 -0.36 -0.87 -13.79
N ASN A 272 -0.91 0.33 -14.00
CA ASN A 272 -2.30 0.67 -13.72
C ASN A 272 -3.20 0.38 -14.93
N THR A 273 -4.49 0.68 -14.81
CA THR A 273 -5.51 0.53 -15.86
C THR A 273 -5.22 1.30 -17.15
N ARG A 274 -4.30 2.27 -17.15
CA ARG A 274 -3.84 2.98 -18.36
C ARG A 274 -2.60 2.34 -19.00
N GLY A 275 -2.10 1.23 -18.46
CA GLY A 275 -0.84 0.63 -18.87
C GLY A 275 0.40 1.41 -18.43
N ALA A 276 0.24 2.48 -17.64
CA ALA A 276 1.35 3.26 -17.11
C ALA A 276 1.85 2.68 -15.77
N PRO A 277 3.09 2.95 -15.34
CA PRO A 277 3.60 2.51 -14.04
C PRO A 277 2.68 2.90 -12.89
N LEU A 278 2.65 2.07 -11.83
CA LEU A 278 1.95 2.44 -10.60
C LEU A 278 2.55 3.70 -9.99
N THR A 279 1.69 4.52 -9.40
CA THR A 279 2.07 5.77 -8.74
C THR A 279 1.69 5.76 -7.27
N ASP A 280 2.32 6.62 -6.49
CA ASP A 280 1.87 6.97 -5.15
C ASP A 280 0.70 7.96 -5.17
N ALA A 281 0.20 8.30 -3.99
CA ALA A 281 -0.90 9.24 -3.83
C ALA A 281 -0.57 10.67 -4.31
N ALA A 282 0.71 11.03 -4.41
CA ALA A 282 1.15 12.31 -4.95
C ALA A 282 1.34 12.27 -6.49
N GLY A 283 1.07 11.13 -7.13
CA GLY A 283 1.23 10.94 -8.57
C GLY A 283 2.67 10.68 -9.00
N GLN A 284 3.59 10.43 -8.06
CA GLN A 284 4.98 10.05 -8.38
C GLN A 284 5.06 8.55 -8.68
N ALA A 285 6.01 8.13 -9.49
CA ALA A 285 6.20 6.71 -9.79
C ALA A 285 6.53 5.93 -8.51
N ALA A 286 5.77 4.87 -8.22
CA ALA A 286 5.97 4.05 -7.04
C ALA A 286 7.07 3.00 -7.29
N GLY A 287 8.05 2.94 -6.38
CA GLY A 287 9.14 1.97 -6.45
C GLY A 287 8.85 0.67 -5.70
N PRO A 288 9.70 -0.36 -5.82
CA PRO A 288 9.52 -1.64 -5.10
C PRO A 288 9.52 -1.50 -3.57
N LEU A 289 10.12 -0.45 -3.00
CA LEU A 289 10.02 -0.16 -1.57
C LEU A 289 8.60 0.25 -1.14
N GLU A 290 7.72 0.59 -2.07
CA GLU A 290 6.33 0.94 -1.81
C GLU A 290 5.39 -0.19 -2.20
N LEU A 291 5.57 -0.74 -3.40
CA LEU A 291 4.65 -1.72 -3.99
C LEU A 291 5.11 -3.18 -3.86
N GLY A 292 6.34 -3.42 -3.40
CA GLY A 292 6.98 -4.73 -3.42
C GLY A 292 7.19 -5.22 -4.85
N SER A 293 6.61 -6.37 -5.16
CA SER A 293 6.64 -6.95 -6.51
C SER A 293 5.56 -6.36 -7.44
N GLY A 294 4.51 -5.77 -6.88
CA GLY A 294 3.39 -5.18 -7.62
C GLY A 294 2.03 -5.45 -7.00
N HIS A 295 0.98 -5.05 -7.72
CA HIS A 295 -0.41 -5.37 -7.37
C HIS A 295 -0.75 -6.81 -7.72
N VAL A 296 -1.36 -7.54 -6.78
CA VAL A 296 -1.68 -8.97 -6.90
C VAL A 296 -2.54 -9.29 -8.14
N ARG A 297 -2.24 -10.39 -8.83
CA ARG A 297 -2.99 -10.91 -9.98
C ARG A 297 -3.36 -12.39 -9.78
N PRO A 298 -4.52 -12.70 -9.17
CA PRO A 298 -4.86 -14.06 -8.77
C PRO A 298 -4.77 -15.08 -9.91
N ASN A 299 -5.32 -14.75 -11.08
CA ASN A 299 -5.33 -15.65 -12.25
C ASN A 299 -3.94 -15.89 -12.86
N HIS A 300 -3.01 -14.95 -12.72
CA HIS A 300 -1.63 -15.18 -13.19
C HIS A 300 -0.84 -15.98 -12.16
N ALA A 301 -1.10 -15.76 -10.87
CA ALA A 301 -0.46 -16.51 -9.80
C ALA A 301 -0.86 -17.99 -9.77
N SER A 302 -2.01 -18.37 -10.37
CA SER A 302 -2.41 -19.78 -10.47
C SER A 302 -1.58 -20.60 -11.46
N ASP A 303 -0.90 -19.95 -12.41
CA ASP A 303 0.05 -20.60 -13.31
C ASP A 303 1.27 -19.69 -13.56
N PRO A 304 2.21 -19.64 -12.60
CA PRO A 304 3.33 -18.72 -12.64
C PRO A 304 4.48 -19.22 -13.53
N GLY A 305 4.43 -20.45 -14.04
CA GLY A 305 5.52 -21.10 -14.77
C GLY A 305 6.70 -21.53 -13.88
N LEU A 306 7.34 -20.59 -13.17
CA LEU A 306 8.45 -20.85 -12.24
C LEU A 306 8.16 -20.30 -10.83
N VAL A 307 8.64 -21.01 -9.81
CA VAL A 307 8.60 -20.56 -8.41
C VAL A 307 9.99 -20.60 -7.74
N TYR A 308 10.24 -19.61 -6.89
CA TYR A 308 11.36 -19.57 -5.95
C TYR A 308 10.91 -20.26 -4.65
N ASP A 309 11.26 -21.53 -4.51
CA ASP A 309 10.88 -22.33 -3.35
C ASP A 309 11.95 -22.26 -2.25
N ALA A 310 11.54 -22.30 -0.99
CA ALA A 310 12.43 -22.29 0.16
C ALA A 310 11.82 -23.16 1.27
N SER A 311 12.66 -24.02 1.82
CA SER A 311 12.37 -24.98 2.89
C SER A 311 12.39 -24.32 4.27
N TYR A 312 11.97 -25.07 5.29
CA TYR A 312 12.10 -24.63 6.69
C TYR A 312 13.57 -24.41 7.08
N GLU A 313 14.46 -25.32 6.69
CA GLU A 313 15.91 -25.21 6.94
C GLU A 313 16.51 -23.94 6.32
N ASP A 314 16.06 -23.54 5.13
CA ASP A 314 16.52 -22.30 4.50
C ASP A 314 16.20 -21.07 5.37
N TYR A 315 15.06 -21.05 6.06
CA TYR A 315 14.71 -19.98 6.99
C TYR A 315 15.49 -20.05 8.30
N LEU A 316 15.84 -21.24 8.79
CA LEU A 316 16.70 -21.40 9.96
C LEU A 316 18.11 -20.88 9.68
N LEU A 317 18.71 -21.27 8.56
CA LEU A 317 20.00 -20.77 8.09
C LEU A 317 19.98 -19.24 7.90
N PHE A 318 18.91 -18.73 7.30
CA PHE A 318 18.71 -17.30 7.16
C PHE A 318 18.65 -16.61 8.53
N ALA A 319 17.87 -17.12 9.50
CA ALA A 319 17.76 -16.55 10.84
C ALA A 319 19.10 -16.51 11.58
N CYS A 320 19.90 -17.57 11.45
CA CYS A 320 21.27 -17.62 11.97
C CYS A 320 22.16 -16.51 11.40
N SER A 321 22.12 -16.30 10.08
CA SER A 321 22.96 -15.30 9.40
C SER A 321 22.48 -13.84 9.53
N SER A 322 21.18 -13.64 9.65
CA SER A 322 20.55 -12.31 9.57
C SER A 322 20.44 -11.65 10.95
N ILE A 323 19.86 -12.35 11.92
CA ILE A 323 19.57 -11.81 13.25
C ILE A 323 20.35 -12.53 14.37
N GLY A 324 21.15 -13.55 14.04
CA GLY A 324 21.93 -14.31 15.02
C GLY A 324 21.07 -15.15 15.97
N VAL A 325 19.84 -15.49 15.57
CA VAL A 325 18.88 -16.21 16.43
C VAL A 325 18.74 -17.64 15.98
N GLN A 326 18.93 -18.57 16.92
CA GLN A 326 18.51 -19.96 16.77
C GLN A 326 17.00 -20.07 17.03
N MET A 327 16.21 -20.16 15.96
CA MET A 327 14.74 -20.27 16.06
C MET A 327 14.27 -21.66 16.51
N ASP A 328 15.04 -22.70 16.21
CA ASP A 328 14.72 -24.09 16.53
C ASP A 328 15.83 -24.71 17.39
N PRO A 329 15.53 -25.13 18.64
CA PRO A 329 16.52 -25.75 19.52
C PRO A 329 17.18 -27.01 18.93
N SER A 330 16.51 -27.71 18.00
CA SER A 330 17.02 -28.91 17.34
C SER A 330 17.95 -28.63 16.14
N PHE A 331 18.03 -27.37 15.70
CA PHE A 331 18.87 -26.93 14.60
C PHE A 331 19.89 -25.88 15.10
N PRO A 332 21.09 -26.30 15.54
CA PRO A 332 22.12 -25.35 15.93
C PRO A 332 22.61 -24.57 14.70
N CYS A 333 22.83 -23.27 14.87
CA CYS A 333 23.38 -22.44 13.80
C CYS A 333 24.78 -22.94 13.40
N PRO A 334 25.06 -23.14 12.10
CA PRO A 334 26.37 -23.58 11.66
C PRO A 334 27.41 -22.47 11.84
N GLU A 335 28.67 -22.85 12.03
CA GLU A 335 29.80 -21.90 12.18
C GLU A 335 29.88 -20.92 11.00
N THR A 336 29.58 -21.40 9.79
CA THR A 336 29.47 -20.58 8.58
C THR A 336 28.07 -20.72 7.99
N SER A 337 27.30 -19.65 8.06
CA SER A 337 25.97 -19.57 7.43
C SER A 337 26.04 -18.86 6.07
N PRO A 338 25.17 -19.21 5.10
CA PRO A 338 25.00 -18.44 3.87
C PRO A 338 24.66 -16.97 4.17
N SER A 339 24.92 -16.07 3.21
CA SER A 339 24.50 -14.68 3.35
C SER A 339 22.97 -14.58 3.46
N PRO A 340 22.41 -13.64 4.25
CA PRO A 340 20.97 -13.38 4.26
C PRO A 340 20.40 -13.14 2.85
N SER A 341 21.20 -12.52 1.97
CA SER A 341 20.86 -12.23 0.57
C SER A 341 20.72 -13.48 -0.31
N ASP A 342 21.23 -14.63 0.14
CA ASP A 342 21.15 -15.93 -0.55
C ASP A 342 19.89 -16.73 -0.20
N LEU A 343 19.05 -16.26 0.74
CA LEU A 343 17.70 -16.80 0.89
C LEU A 343 17.02 -16.79 -0.49
N ASN A 344 16.41 -17.92 -0.87
CA ASN A 344 15.83 -18.11 -2.20
C ASN A 344 14.50 -17.34 -2.35
N TYR A 345 14.60 -16.02 -2.33
CA TYR A 345 13.49 -15.08 -2.33
C TYR A 345 13.21 -14.56 -3.75
N PRO A 346 11.93 -14.34 -4.13
CA PRO A 346 11.53 -13.86 -5.46
C PRO A 346 11.85 -12.37 -5.73
N SER A 347 12.74 -11.77 -4.93
CA SER A 347 13.30 -10.43 -5.11
C SER A 347 14.76 -10.40 -4.66
N ILE A 348 15.46 -9.32 -5.03
CA ILE A 348 16.82 -9.04 -4.56
C ILE A 348 16.82 -7.66 -3.93
N ALA A 349 17.22 -7.56 -2.67
CA ALA A 349 17.57 -6.30 -2.03
C ALA A 349 19.03 -6.39 -1.56
N ILE A 350 19.82 -5.36 -1.83
CA ILE A 350 21.20 -5.24 -1.34
C ILE A 350 21.35 -3.86 -0.70
N SER A 351 21.58 -3.83 0.60
CA SER A 351 21.97 -2.60 1.29
C SER A 351 23.47 -2.39 1.17
N ASP A 352 23.87 -1.12 1.01
CA ASP A 352 25.28 -0.70 1.10
C ASP A 352 26.21 -1.45 0.13
N LEU A 353 25.80 -1.57 -1.13
CA LEU A 353 26.59 -2.25 -2.16
C LEU A 353 27.92 -1.51 -2.37
N ASN A 354 29.01 -2.15 -1.93
CA ASN A 354 30.37 -1.71 -2.18
C ASN A 354 31.08 -2.73 -3.10
N GLY A 355 31.48 -2.28 -4.29
CA GLY A 355 32.11 -3.15 -5.29
C GLY A 355 31.09 -4.09 -5.97
N SER A 356 31.14 -5.38 -5.66
CA SER A 356 30.33 -6.40 -6.33
C SER A 356 29.80 -7.44 -5.34
N VAL A 357 28.53 -7.81 -5.48
CA VAL A 357 27.89 -8.90 -4.74
C VAL A 357 27.29 -9.88 -5.75
N THR A 358 27.41 -11.18 -5.47
CA THR A 358 26.73 -12.22 -6.24
C THR A 358 25.78 -12.97 -5.34
N VAL A 359 24.51 -13.05 -5.74
CA VAL A 359 23.49 -13.84 -5.05
C VAL A 359 23.08 -15.02 -5.90
N ARG A 360 22.80 -16.16 -5.25
CA ARG A 360 22.32 -17.36 -5.93
C ARG A 360 20.82 -17.49 -5.79
N ARG A 361 20.15 -17.92 -6.86
CA ARG A 361 18.72 -18.26 -6.85
C ARG A 361 18.50 -19.62 -7.49
N THR A 362 17.45 -20.30 -7.06
CA THR A 362 16.99 -21.56 -7.62
C THR A 362 15.51 -21.47 -7.92
N VAL A 363 15.13 -21.79 -9.15
CA VAL A 363 13.74 -21.82 -9.59
C VAL A 363 13.32 -23.25 -9.87
N THR A 364 12.08 -23.57 -9.51
CA THR A 364 11.44 -24.84 -9.82
C THR A 364 10.41 -24.62 -10.92
N ASN A 365 10.44 -25.43 -11.98
CA ASN A 365 9.40 -25.41 -13.01
C ASN A 365 8.11 -26.04 -12.49
N VAL A 366 7.03 -25.28 -12.48
CA VAL A 366 5.68 -25.74 -12.10
C VAL A 366 4.73 -25.80 -13.30
N GLY A 367 5.15 -25.28 -14.46
CA GLY A 367 4.42 -25.38 -15.72
C GLY A 367 4.62 -26.74 -16.40
N PRO A 368 3.62 -27.23 -17.16
CA PRO A 368 3.66 -28.54 -17.80
C PRO A 368 4.70 -28.61 -18.93
N GLY A 369 5.25 -29.81 -19.15
CA GLY A 369 6.09 -30.11 -20.30
C GLY A 369 7.53 -29.57 -20.24
N ALA A 370 8.18 -29.58 -21.40
CA ALA A 370 9.52 -29.04 -21.57
C ALA A 370 9.44 -27.55 -21.92
N THR A 371 10.11 -26.71 -21.14
CA THR A 371 10.04 -25.25 -21.25
C THR A 371 11.44 -24.64 -21.26
N ARG A 372 11.58 -23.48 -21.89
CA ARG A 372 12.84 -22.76 -22.00
C ARG A 372 12.61 -21.29 -21.72
N TYR A 373 13.22 -20.80 -20.65
CA TYR A 373 13.12 -19.42 -20.22
C TYR A 373 14.37 -18.64 -20.60
N ARG A 374 14.18 -17.42 -21.10
CA ARG A 374 15.25 -16.43 -21.33
C ARG A 374 15.10 -15.30 -20.32
N VAL A 375 16.23 -14.83 -19.78
CA VAL A 375 16.22 -13.69 -18.87
C VAL A 375 16.33 -12.36 -19.63
N THR A 376 15.59 -11.36 -19.17
CA THR A 376 15.79 -9.95 -19.50
C THR A 376 16.02 -9.16 -18.21
N VAL A 377 16.77 -8.07 -18.30
CA VAL A 377 17.20 -7.28 -17.13
C VAL A 377 16.95 -5.80 -17.39
N THR A 378 16.38 -5.14 -16.40
CA THR A 378 16.32 -3.68 -16.27
C THR A 378 17.28 -3.31 -15.15
N GLU A 379 18.45 -2.78 -15.50
CA GLU A 379 19.50 -2.42 -14.53
C GLU A 379 19.03 -1.24 -13.64
N PRO A 380 19.23 -1.30 -12.31
CA PRO A 380 19.10 -0.13 -11.47
C PRO A 380 20.11 0.96 -11.88
N THR A 381 19.71 2.23 -11.79
CA THR A 381 20.59 3.35 -12.10
C THR A 381 21.90 3.27 -11.32
N GLY A 382 23.05 3.28 -12.00
CA GLY A 382 24.37 3.20 -11.35
C GLY A 382 24.79 1.80 -10.89
N VAL A 383 24.04 0.74 -11.21
CA VAL A 383 24.38 -0.65 -10.86
C VAL A 383 24.29 -1.54 -12.09
N SER A 384 25.37 -2.24 -12.42
CA SER A 384 25.32 -3.28 -13.46
C SER A 384 24.79 -4.59 -12.90
N VAL A 385 23.98 -5.29 -13.69
CA VAL A 385 23.40 -6.57 -13.31
C VAL A 385 23.70 -7.61 -14.38
N SER A 386 24.43 -8.67 -14.02
CA SER A 386 24.69 -9.82 -14.90
C SER A 386 24.09 -11.10 -14.32
N ILE A 387 23.47 -11.92 -15.19
CA ILE A 387 22.81 -13.16 -14.80
C ILE A 387 23.38 -14.32 -15.60
N SER A 388 23.78 -15.40 -14.91
CA SER A 388 24.34 -16.60 -15.55
C SER A 388 23.76 -17.89 -14.95
N PRO A 389 23.33 -18.86 -15.78
CA PRO A 389 23.23 -18.77 -17.25
C PRO A 389 22.09 -17.81 -17.68
N GLY A 390 22.14 -17.25 -18.88
CA GLY A 390 21.08 -16.37 -19.42
C GLY A 390 19.83 -17.11 -19.93
N VAL A 391 19.83 -18.44 -19.87
CA VAL A 391 18.76 -19.33 -20.35
C VAL A 391 18.64 -20.51 -19.41
N LEU A 392 17.41 -20.85 -19.02
CA LEU A 392 17.08 -22.05 -18.24
C LEU A 392 16.18 -22.98 -19.05
N SER A 393 16.62 -24.22 -19.24
CA SER A 393 15.84 -25.25 -19.93
C SER A 393 15.40 -26.33 -18.95
N PHE A 394 14.10 -26.60 -18.93
CA PHE A 394 13.45 -27.62 -18.11
C PHE A 394 12.86 -28.70 -19.01
N LYS A 395 12.99 -29.96 -18.60
CA LYS A 395 12.46 -31.12 -19.34
C LYS A 395 11.13 -31.61 -18.78
N ARG A 396 10.84 -31.32 -17.51
CA ARG A 396 9.66 -31.80 -16.77
C ARG A 396 9.29 -30.86 -15.63
N VAL A 397 8.06 -30.98 -15.15
CA VAL A 397 7.57 -30.37 -13.91
C VAL A 397 8.43 -30.80 -12.72
N GLY A 398 8.63 -29.91 -11.76
CA GLY A 398 9.41 -30.14 -10.54
C GLY A 398 10.93 -30.08 -10.74
N GLN A 399 11.42 -29.94 -11.97
CA GLN A 399 12.85 -29.77 -12.19
C GLN A 399 13.32 -28.41 -11.67
N LYS A 400 14.41 -28.43 -10.89
CA LYS A 400 15.06 -27.23 -10.35
C LYS A 400 16.23 -26.80 -11.22
N LYS A 401 16.42 -25.50 -11.37
CA LYS A 401 17.62 -24.91 -12.00
C LYS A 401 18.07 -23.70 -11.19
N SER A 402 19.38 -23.59 -11.00
CA SER A 402 19.99 -22.46 -10.30
C SER A 402 20.66 -21.50 -11.28
N PHE A 403 20.72 -20.23 -10.88
CA PHE A 403 21.44 -19.17 -11.57
C PHE A 403 22.03 -18.21 -10.55
N SER A 404 23.02 -17.44 -10.99
CA SER A 404 23.67 -16.41 -10.19
C SER A 404 23.32 -15.04 -10.77
N VAL A 405 23.09 -14.07 -9.87
CA VAL A 405 22.89 -12.66 -10.20
C VAL A 405 24.03 -11.86 -9.57
N THR A 406 24.87 -11.25 -10.38
CA THR A 406 25.97 -10.40 -9.92
C THR A 406 25.59 -8.94 -10.10
N LEU A 407 25.56 -8.19 -8.99
CA LEU A 407 25.35 -6.76 -8.93
C LEU A 407 26.69 -6.08 -8.70
N LYS A 408 27.02 -5.07 -9.51
CA LYS A 408 28.27 -4.31 -9.36
C LYS A 408 28.00 -2.81 -9.48
N ALA A 409 28.49 -2.05 -8.50
CA ALA A 409 28.37 -0.61 -8.48
C ALA A 409 29.18 0.03 -9.62
N ARG A 410 28.57 0.97 -10.35
CA ARG A 410 29.21 1.79 -11.38
C ARG A 410 29.31 3.24 -10.85
N GLY A 411 30.39 3.55 -10.11
CA GLY A 411 30.65 4.87 -9.53
C GLY A 411 30.11 5.05 -8.11
N THR A 412 30.04 6.30 -7.64
CA THR A 412 29.48 6.71 -6.32
C THR A 412 28.09 7.35 -6.48
N PRO A 413 26.99 6.57 -6.50
CA PRO A 413 25.68 7.08 -6.14
C PRO A 413 25.70 7.41 -4.64
N GLY A 414 25.12 8.54 -4.24
CA GLY A 414 24.85 8.79 -2.82
C GLY A 414 23.94 7.70 -2.23
N LYS A 415 23.83 7.62 -0.90
CA LYS A 415 23.01 6.67 -0.12
C LYS A 415 21.51 6.74 -0.44
N VAL A 416 21.13 6.36 -1.66
CA VAL A 416 19.80 6.40 -2.23
C VAL A 416 19.51 5.02 -2.82
N TYR A 417 18.34 4.48 -2.52
CA TYR A 417 17.88 3.23 -3.10
C TYR A 417 17.52 3.43 -4.58
N VAL A 418 18.13 2.63 -5.44
CA VAL A 418 17.83 2.52 -6.87
C VAL A 418 17.15 1.18 -7.15
N ALA A 419 16.25 1.17 -8.13
CA ALA A 419 15.43 0.00 -8.44
C ALA A 419 15.61 -0.47 -9.88
N GLY A 420 15.52 -1.78 -10.08
CA GLY A 420 15.52 -2.46 -11.35
C GLY A 420 14.69 -3.75 -11.26
N SER A 421 14.85 -4.65 -12.22
CA SER A 421 14.25 -5.98 -12.17
C SER A 421 14.91 -6.94 -13.14
N TYR A 422 14.69 -8.22 -12.95
CA TYR A 422 14.93 -9.23 -13.98
C TYR A 422 13.68 -10.07 -14.20
N THR A 423 13.53 -10.58 -15.41
CA THR A 423 12.34 -11.34 -15.82
C THR A 423 12.75 -12.58 -16.60
N TRP A 424 12.29 -13.74 -16.16
CA TRP A 424 12.34 -14.95 -16.97
C TRP A 424 11.05 -15.06 -17.77
N SER A 425 11.18 -15.30 -19.08
CA SER A 425 10.02 -15.57 -19.94
C SER A 425 10.28 -16.69 -20.92
N ASP A 426 9.27 -17.51 -21.15
CA ASP A 426 9.18 -18.54 -22.19
C ASP A 426 8.22 -18.12 -23.33
N GLY A 427 7.74 -16.87 -23.32
CA GLY A 427 6.74 -16.33 -24.26
C GLY A 427 5.29 -16.44 -23.78
N ALA A 428 4.99 -17.34 -22.85
CA ALA A 428 3.65 -17.50 -22.25
C ALA A 428 3.61 -17.00 -20.80
N HIS A 429 4.64 -17.32 -20.03
CA HIS A 429 4.84 -16.95 -18.64
C HIS A 429 5.81 -15.78 -18.52
N VAL A 430 5.58 -14.95 -17.50
CA VAL A 430 6.42 -13.81 -17.14
C VAL A 430 6.69 -13.92 -15.65
N VAL A 431 7.95 -14.24 -15.30
CA VAL A 431 8.40 -14.46 -13.92
C VAL A 431 9.33 -13.32 -13.56
N ARG A 432 8.76 -12.24 -13.04
CA ARG A 432 9.47 -10.98 -12.76
C ARG A 432 9.91 -10.91 -11.30
N SER A 433 11.13 -10.46 -11.06
CA SER A 433 11.69 -10.23 -9.73
C SER A 433 12.27 -8.82 -9.62
N PRO A 434 11.81 -8.00 -8.65
CA PRO A 434 12.39 -6.68 -8.44
C PRO A 434 13.80 -6.76 -7.85
N ILE A 435 14.63 -5.78 -8.20
CA ILE A 435 15.96 -5.54 -7.65
C ILE A 435 15.93 -4.17 -6.97
N VAL A 436 16.40 -4.08 -5.73
CA VAL A 436 16.56 -2.82 -5.00
C VAL A 436 17.97 -2.76 -4.42
N VAL A 437 18.69 -1.67 -4.66
CA VAL A 437 20.07 -1.53 -4.21
C VAL A 437 20.27 -0.15 -3.60
N SER A 438 20.86 -0.07 -2.41
CA SER A 438 21.54 1.15 -1.97
C SER A 438 23.02 0.99 -2.26
N VAL A 439 23.64 1.97 -2.92
CA VAL A 439 25.09 1.96 -3.15
C VAL A 439 25.79 2.73 -2.03
N ALA A 440 26.98 2.24 -1.62
CA ALA A 440 27.74 2.72 -0.47
C ALA A 440 28.34 4.12 -0.66
#